data_AF-A0A075G172-F1
#
_entry.id   AF-A0A075G172-F1
#
_cell.length_a   1.000
_cell.length_b   1.000
_cell.length_c   1.000
_cell.angle_alpha   90.00
_cell.angle_beta   90.00
_cell.angle_gamma   90.00
#
_symmetry.space_group_name_H-M   'P 1'
#
loop_
_entity.id
_entity.type
_entity.pdbx_description
1 polymer ?
#
loop_
_entity_poly.entity_id
_entity_poly.type
_entity_poly.pdbx_seq_one_letter_code
_entity_poly.pdbx_strand_id
1 'polypeptide(L)'
;MKAVSMFARLGVFTFVLVLLREVMEHPMWENEPVGAPTTLEFAVSILDDWALVTVVLGILLSMAMIGASYLVRDERLVNLLYDMGSEDSVRLSGDSDD
;
A
#
# COMPACT_ATOMS: atom_id res chain seq x y z
N MET A 1 29.92 14.46 8.82
CA MET A 1 28.94 13.37 8.55
C MET A 1 28.30 12.79 9.81
N LYS A 2 29.06 12.43 10.86
CA LYS A 2 28.49 11.87 12.12
C LYS A 2 27.52 12.82 12.84
N ALA A 3 27.85 14.10 12.96
CA ALA A 3 26.97 15.09 13.62
C ALA A 3 25.59 15.18 12.94
N VAL A 4 25.56 15.28 11.59
CA VAL A 4 24.31 15.33 10.81
C VAL A 4 23.46 14.07 11.02
N SER A 5 24.08 12.89 11.05
CA SER A 5 23.36 11.64 11.33
C SER A 5 22.77 11.57 12.74
N MET A 6 23.45 12.19 13.71
CA MET A 6 23.01 12.22 15.11
C MET A 6 21.82 13.18 15.27
N PHE A 7 21.87 14.35 14.64
CA PHE A 7 20.75 15.29 14.58
C PHE A 7 19.55 14.71 13.84
N ALA A 8 19.74 13.99 12.73
CA ALA A 8 18.65 13.34 12.02
C ALA A 8 17.97 12.28 12.90
N ARG A 9 18.73 11.44 13.61
CA ARG A 9 18.17 10.44 14.54
C ARG A 9 17.42 11.07 15.69
N LEU A 10 17.97 12.12 16.28
CA LEU A 10 17.33 12.85 17.38
C LEU A 10 16.04 13.53 16.88
N GLY A 11 16.07 14.14 15.70
CA GLY A 11 14.91 14.75 15.06
C GLY A 11 13.80 13.75 14.76
N VAL A 12 14.13 12.58 14.19
CA VAL A 12 13.15 11.50 13.98
C VAL A 12 12.58 11.02 15.31
N PHE A 13 13.42 10.84 16.33
CA PHE A 13 12.95 10.42 17.65
C PHE A 13 11.99 11.44 18.27
N THR A 14 12.34 12.73 18.25
CA THR A 14 11.45 13.80 18.71
C THR A 14 10.18 13.88 17.89
N PHE A 15 10.27 13.73 16.57
CA PHE A 15 9.10 13.73 15.69
C PHE A 15 8.14 12.58 16.01
N VAL A 16 8.66 11.38 16.25
CA VAL A 16 7.84 10.23 16.68
C VAL A 16 7.16 10.51 18.02
N LEU A 17 7.83 11.12 18.99
CA LEU A 17 7.22 11.50 20.26
C LEU A 17 6.10 12.53 20.10
N VAL A 18 6.30 13.53 19.23
CA VAL A 18 5.27 14.52 18.91
C VAL A 18 4.06 13.84 18.27
N LEU A 19 4.27 12.96 17.29
CA LEU A 19 3.17 12.21 16.68
C LEU A 19 2.43 11.34 17.69
N LEU A 20 3.16 10.66 18.57
CA LEU A 20 2.57 9.82 19.61
C LEU A 20 1.70 10.65 20.56
N ARG A 21 2.16 11.85 20.94
CA ARG A 21 1.39 12.78 21.75
C ARG A 21 0.10 13.21 21.05
N GLU A 22 0.18 13.67 19.80
CA GLU A 22 -1.01 14.11 19.05
C GLU A 22 -2.03 12.98 18.86
N VAL A 23 -1.56 11.75 18.62
CA VAL A 23 -2.44 10.58 18.53
C VAL A 23 -3.13 10.31 19.86
N MET A 24 -2.42 10.43 20.99
CA MET A 24 -2.97 10.18 22.32
C MET A 24 -3.89 11.29 22.83
N GLU A 25 -3.64 12.54 22.45
CA GLU A 25 -4.45 13.71 22.83
C GLU A 25 -5.69 13.89 21.94
N HIS A 26 -5.90 13.02 20.94
CA HIS A 26 -7.01 13.17 20.02
C HIS A 26 -8.38 13.01 20.74
N PRO A 27 -9.33 13.97 20.60
CA PRO A 27 -10.61 13.98 21.30
C PRO A 27 -11.50 12.75 21.09
N MET A 28 -11.20 11.95 20.06
CA MET A 28 -11.88 10.67 19.80
C MET A 28 -11.68 9.64 20.92
N TRP A 29 -10.60 9.74 21.70
CA TRP A 29 -10.35 8.83 22.83
C TRP A 29 -11.04 9.25 24.12
N GLU A 30 -11.47 10.51 24.23
CA GLU A 30 -12.06 11.07 25.46
C GLU A 30 -13.54 10.72 25.63
N ASN A 31 -14.25 10.46 24.54
CA ASN A 31 -15.69 10.27 24.54
C ASN A 31 -16.05 8.79 24.28
N GLU A 32 -16.84 8.19 25.17
CA GLU A 32 -17.49 6.92 24.86
C GLU A 32 -18.39 7.10 23.63
N PRO A 33 -18.33 6.19 22.63
CA PRO A 33 -19.17 6.30 21.44
C PRO A 33 -20.66 6.26 21.83
N VAL A 34 -21.37 7.38 21.68
CA VAL A 34 -22.81 7.46 21.93
C VAL A 34 -23.56 6.94 20.71
N GLY A 35 -23.67 5.61 20.61
CA GLY A 35 -24.37 4.94 19.51
C GLY A 35 -23.61 4.96 18.17
N ALA A 36 -24.23 4.39 17.14
CA ALA A 36 -23.68 4.42 15.79
C ALA A 36 -24.04 5.74 15.10
N PRO A 37 -23.12 6.36 14.35
CA PRO A 37 -23.43 7.56 13.59
C PRO A 37 -24.51 7.25 12.55
N THR A 38 -25.37 8.24 12.30
CA THR A 38 -26.29 8.16 11.17
C THR A 38 -25.51 8.16 9.85
N THR A 39 -26.11 7.69 8.75
CA THR A 39 -25.47 7.69 7.43
C THR A 39 -24.98 9.09 7.02
N LEU A 40 -25.73 10.13 7.41
CA LEU A 40 -25.38 11.52 7.12
C LEU A 40 -24.17 11.98 7.95
N GLU A 41 -24.16 11.71 9.26
CA GLU A 41 -23.03 12.05 10.13
C GLU A 41 -21.75 11.31 9.73
N PHE A 42 -21.87 10.04 9.34
CA PHE A 42 -20.73 9.29 8.83
C PHE A 42 -20.18 9.88 7.52
N ALA A 43 -21.07 10.26 6.59
CA ALA A 43 -20.67 10.88 5.33
C ALA A 43 -19.95 12.22 5.55
N VAL A 44 -20.45 13.05 6.47
CA VAL A 44 -19.78 14.32 6.85
C VAL A 44 -18.42 14.02 7.47
N SER A 45 -18.35 13.07 8.41
CA SER A 45 -17.08 12.73 9.08
C SER A 45 -16.01 12.25 8.10
N ILE A 46 -16.34 11.38 7.13
CA ILE A 46 -15.34 10.81 6.21
C ILE A 46 -14.95 11.77 5.06
N LEU A 47 -15.83 12.69 4.67
CA LEU A 47 -15.62 13.61 3.55
C LEU A 47 -15.18 15.02 3.95
N ASP A 48 -15.41 15.43 5.21
CA ASP A 48 -15.03 16.75 5.73
C ASP A 48 -13.94 16.59 6.81
N ASP A 49 -14.30 16.06 8.00
CA ASP A 49 -13.38 15.96 9.14
C ASP A 49 -12.12 15.10 8.84
N TRP A 50 -12.31 13.99 8.13
CA TRP A 50 -11.24 13.03 7.80
C TRP A 50 -10.86 13.04 6.31
N ALA A 51 -11.24 14.10 5.58
CA ALA A 51 -11.09 14.18 4.12
C ALA A 51 -9.68 13.82 3.63
N LEU A 52 -8.65 14.36 4.30
CA LEU A 52 -7.25 14.12 3.94
C LEU A 52 -6.87 12.64 4.09
N VAL A 53 -7.27 12.01 5.20
CA VAL A 53 -6.98 10.60 5.47
C VAL A 53 -7.71 9.72 4.46
N THR A 54 -8.95 10.05 4.11
CA THR A 54 -9.73 9.36 3.08
C THR A 54 -9.07 9.43 1.71
N VAL A 55 -8.51 10.58 1.33
CA VAL A 55 -7.74 10.73 0.08
C VAL A 55 -6.48 9.86 0.09
N VAL A 56 -5.71 9.90 1.17
CA VAL A 56 -4.50 9.08 1.32
C VAL A 56 -4.85 7.58 1.25
N LEU A 57 -5.92 7.16 1.91
CA LEU A 57 -6.42 5.78 1.85
C LEU A 57 -6.75 5.37 0.40
N GLY A 58 -7.41 6.26 -0.36
CA GLY A 58 -7.70 6.04 -1.78
C GLY A 58 -6.45 5.85 -2.65
N ILE A 59 -5.40 6.63 -2.39
CA ILE A 59 -4.11 6.49 -3.07
C ILE A 59 -3.46 5.13 -2.72
N LEU A 60 -3.46 4.76 -1.44
CA LEU A 60 -2.93 3.47 -1.00
C LEU A 60 -3.69 2.29 -1.61
N LEU A 61 -5.02 2.39 -1.67
CA LEU A 61 -5.86 1.39 -2.31
C LEU A 61 -5.57 1.29 -3.82
N SER A 62 -5.36 2.43 -4.48
CA SER A 62 -4.97 2.48 -5.90
C SER A 62 -3.62 1.80 -6.14
N MET A 63 -2.63 2.08 -5.30
CA MET A 63 -1.31 1.43 -5.35
C MET A 63 -1.43 -0.09 -5.16
N ALA A 64 -2.28 -0.53 -4.22
CA ALA A 64 -2.53 -1.95 -4.01
C ALA A 64 -3.19 -2.62 -5.22
N MET A 65 -4.18 -1.97 -5.84
CA MET A 65 -4.84 -2.47 -7.07
C MET A 65 -3.84 -2.61 -8.23
N ILE A 66 -2.94 -1.64 -8.39
CA ILE A 66 -1.87 -1.70 -9.39
C ILE A 66 -0.94 -2.89 -9.09
N GLY A 67 -0.50 -3.05 -7.83
CA GLY A 67 0.36 -4.17 -7.42
C GLY A 67 -0.27 -5.54 -7.69
N ALA A 68 -1.57 -5.70 -7.37
CA ALA A 68 -2.30 -6.94 -7.64
C ALA A 68 -2.39 -7.26 -9.14
N SER A 69 -2.58 -6.24 -9.99
CA SER A 69 -2.59 -6.41 -11.44
C SER A 69 -1.24 -6.90 -11.98
N TYR A 70 -0.13 -6.38 -11.45
CA TYR A 70 1.21 -6.81 -11.84
C TYR A 70 1.51 -8.24 -11.39
N LEU A 71 1.06 -8.67 -10.20
CA LEU A 71 1.25 -10.04 -9.72
C LEU A 71 0.65 -11.08 -10.69
N VAL A 72 -0.61 -10.90 -11.09
CA VAL A 72 -1.29 -11.81 -12.02
C VAL A 72 -0.69 -11.72 -13.42
N ARG A 73 -0.26 -10.54 -13.86
CA ARG A 73 0.41 -10.37 -15.15
C ARG A 73 1.75 -11.12 -15.18
N ASP A 74 2.50 -11.06 -14.09
CA ASP A 74 3.80 -11.73 -13.97
C ASP A 74 3.62 -13.26 -14.07
N GLU A 75 2.65 -13.83 -13.34
CA GLU A 75 2.31 -15.25 -13.45
C GLU A 75 1.92 -15.66 -14.88
N ARG A 76 1.13 -14.83 -15.57
CA ARG A 76 0.76 -15.08 -16.97
C ARG A 76 1.95 -15.00 -17.92
N LEU A 77 2.87 -14.06 -17.70
CA LEU A 77 4.09 -13.93 -18.51
C LEU A 77 5.02 -15.15 -18.34
N VAL A 78 5.17 -15.65 -17.11
CA VAL A 78 5.96 -16.85 -16.83
C VAL A 78 5.38 -18.07 -17.56
N ASN A 79 4.06 -18.27 -17.49
CA ASN A 79 3.42 -19.38 -18.19
C ASN A 79 3.59 -19.29 -19.72
N LEU A 80 3.50 -18.09 -20.30
CA LEU A 80 3.72 -17.89 -21.73
C LEU A 80 5.18 -18.16 -22.14
N LEU A 81 6.15 -17.77 -21.32
CA LEU A 81 7.55 -18.09 -21.58
C LEU A 81 7.83 -19.59 -21.55
N TYR A 82 7.21 -20.29 -20.59
CA TYR A 82 7.34 -21.75 -20.48
C TYR A 82 6.78 -22.46 -21.72
N ASP A 83 5.63 -21.99 -22.24
CA ASP A 83 4.99 -22.52 -23.45
C ASP A 83 5.89 -22.33 -24.69
N MET A 84 6.32 -21.08 -24.97
CA MET A 84 7.20 -20.78 -26.11
C MET A 84 8.56 -21.50 -26.06
N GLY A 85 9.17 -21.61 -24.88
CA GLY A 85 10.43 -22.34 -24.70
C GLY A 85 10.30 -23.85 -24.95
N SER A 86 9.12 -24.41 -24.69
CA SER A 86 8.83 -25.81 -24.99
C SER A 86 8.69 -26.06 -26.51
N GLU A 87 8.04 -25.15 -27.23
CA GLU A 87 7.82 -25.26 -28.68
C GLU A 87 9.13 -25.22 -29.49
N ASP A 88 10.06 -24.32 -29.14
CA ASP A 88 11.35 -24.21 -29.84
C ASP A 88 12.26 -25.43 -29.60
N SER A 89 12.21 -26.03 -28.40
CA SER A 89 12.99 -27.23 -28.09
C SER A 89 12.51 -28.48 -28.85
N VAL A 90 11.20 -28.61 -29.09
CA VAL A 90 10.61 -29.70 -29.87
C VAL A 90 10.94 -29.56 -31.36
N ARG A 91 10.94 -28.33 -31.90
CA ARG A 91 11.30 -28.07 -33.30
C ARG A 91 12.77 -28.39 -33.60
N LEU A 92 13.67 -28.11 -32.66
CA LEU A 92 15.11 -28.42 -32.81
C LEU A 92 15.42 -29.92 -32.64
N SER A 93 14.60 -30.64 -31.88
CA SER A 93 14.70 -32.10 -31.71
C SER A 93 14.12 -32.89 -32.89
N GLY A 94 13.19 -32.29 -33.65
CA GLY A 94 12.57 -32.95 -34.82
C GLY A 94 13.37 -32.80 -36.11
N ASP A 95 14.37 -31.93 -36.15
CA ASP A 95 15.25 -31.68 -37.31
C ASP A 95 16.49 -32.61 -37.30
N SER A 96 16.67 -33.43 -36.26
CA SER A 96 17.82 -34.33 -36.10
C SER A 96 17.55 -35.79 -36.48
N ASP A 97 16.35 -36.12 -36.97
CA ASP A 97 15.93 -37.51 -37.26
C ASP A 97 15.75 -37.81 -38.79
N ASP A 98 16.24 -36.95 -39.69
CA ASP A 98 16.35 -37.22 -41.15
C ASP A 98 17.83 -37.32 -41.62
#